data_AF-A0A662ES88-F1
#
_entry.id   AF-A0A662ES88-F1
#
_cell.length_a   1.000
_cell.length_b   1.000
_cell.length_c   1.000
_cell.angle_alpha   90.00
_cell.angle_beta   90.00
_cell.angle_gamma   90.00
#
_symmetry.space_group_name_H-M   'P 1'
#
loop_
_entity.id
_entity.type
_entity.pdbx_description
1 polymer ?
#
loop_
_entity_poly.entity_id
_entity_poly.type
_entity_poly.pdbx_seq_one_letter_code
_entity_poly.pdbx_strand_id
1 'polypeptide(L)'
;MEKITTNDLLTYRFLSGVRISPDGELAAFIVKRAREEENDYASDIYLVRLEDGAVRRLTTSGKDGPFVWSADSKAILFISRREEKDKKDVSPVYRIRIDGGEAERIGTIPHKVESLDLLEDGRLLYSARVPLYKTQEGDEDYEVLDEIPFWANGVGFTN
;
A
#
# COMPACT_ATOMS: atom_id res chain seq x y z
N MET A 1 -34.34 12.38 -8.38
CA MET A 1 -33.08 11.95 -7.74
C MET A 1 -33.38 10.69 -6.96
N GLU A 2 -32.57 9.65 -7.14
CA GLU A 2 -32.67 8.46 -6.30
C GLU A 2 -32.21 8.77 -4.87
N LYS A 3 -32.75 8.04 -3.90
CA LYS A 3 -32.42 8.23 -2.49
C LYS A 3 -31.10 7.53 -2.19
N ILE A 4 -30.16 8.25 -1.62
CA ILE A 4 -28.89 7.67 -1.16
C ILE A 4 -29.17 6.62 -0.07
N THR A 5 -28.55 5.45 -0.21
CA THR A 5 -28.61 4.31 0.71
C THR A 5 -27.22 3.99 1.25
N THR A 6 -27.13 3.09 2.23
CA THR A 6 -25.84 2.60 2.75
C THR A 6 -25.02 1.89 1.68
N ASN A 7 -25.66 1.23 0.71
CA ASN A 7 -24.98 0.48 -0.34
C ASN A 7 -24.21 1.40 -1.30
N ASP A 8 -24.59 2.67 -1.40
CA ASP A 8 -23.85 3.64 -2.21
C ASP A 8 -22.41 3.83 -1.70
N LEU A 9 -22.18 3.65 -0.39
CA LEU A 9 -20.85 3.73 0.20
C LEU A 9 -19.91 2.63 -0.32
N LEU A 10 -20.45 1.46 -0.69
CA LEU A 10 -19.68 0.34 -1.26
C LEU A 10 -19.21 0.63 -2.69
N THR A 11 -19.88 1.56 -3.37
CA THR A 11 -19.56 1.93 -4.76
C THR A 11 -18.38 2.90 -4.85
N TYR A 12 -18.01 3.54 -3.74
CA TYR A 12 -16.95 4.54 -3.72
C TYR A 12 -15.59 3.96 -4.10
N ARG A 13 -14.76 4.83 -4.70
CA ARG A 13 -13.38 4.55 -5.10
C ARG A 13 -12.50 5.61 -4.48
N PHE A 14 -11.64 5.20 -3.57
CA PHE A 14 -10.74 6.11 -2.86
C PHE A 14 -9.39 6.11 -3.59
N LEU A 15 -9.02 7.26 -4.11
CA LEU A 15 -7.76 7.47 -4.83
C LEU A 15 -6.68 7.94 -3.87
N SER A 16 -5.47 7.42 -3.99
CA SER A 16 -4.34 7.82 -3.15
C SER A 16 -3.00 7.54 -3.81
N GLY A 17 -1.92 8.07 -3.23
CA GLY A 17 -0.55 7.70 -3.61
C GLY A 17 -0.16 8.06 -5.05
N VAL A 18 -0.71 9.14 -5.62
CA VAL A 18 -0.38 9.54 -7.00
C VAL A 18 1.12 9.81 -7.17
N ARG A 19 1.70 9.31 -8.26
CA ARG A 19 3.11 9.51 -8.66
C ARG A 19 3.21 9.62 -10.18
N ILE A 20 3.89 10.64 -10.67
CA ILE A 20 4.19 10.83 -12.09
C ILE A 20 5.42 9.97 -12.46
N SER A 21 5.43 9.39 -13.66
CA SER A 21 6.58 8.64 -14.18
C SER A 21 7.78 9.55 -14.46
N PRO A 22 9.02 9.06 -14.37
CA PRO A 22 10.22 9.88 -14.64
C PRO A 22 10.24 10.60 -16.00
N ASP A 23 9.69 9.99 -17.04
CA ASP A 23 9.52 10.56 -18.39
C ASP A 23 8.32 11.52 -18.53
N GLY A 24 7.46 11.61 -17.51
CA GLY A 24 6.32 12.53 -17.48
C GLY A 24 5.13 12.15 -18.38
N GLU A 25 5.11 10.95 -18.97
CA GLU A 25 4.01 10.52 -19.85
C GLU A 25 2.82 9.92 -19.09
N LEU A 26 3.09 9.29 -17.95
CA LEU A 26 2.10 8.55 -17.16
C LEU A 26 2.07 9.07 -15.72
N ALA A 27 0.94 8.85 -15.05
CA ALA A 27 0.87 8.82 -13.60
C ALA A 27 0.28 7.50 -13.12
N ALA A 28 0.76 7.02 -11.99
CA ALA A 28 0.26 5.87 -11.29
C ALA A 28 -0.43 6.31 -9.99
N PHE A 29 -1.46 5.58 -9.57
CA PHE A 29 -2.18 5.84 -8.33
C PHE A 29 -2.85 4.57 -7.82
N ILE A 30 -3.13 4.54 -6.52
CA ILE A 30 -3.85 3.43 -5.87
C ILE A 30 -5.34 3.73 -5.89
N VAL A 31 -6.14 2.76 -6.30
CA VAL A 31 -7.59 2.76 -6.16
C VAL A 31 -7.97 1.75 -5.08
N LYS A 32 -8.58 2.23 -3.99
CA LYS A 32 -9.15 1.40 -2.94
C LYS A 32 -10.67 1.30 -3.09
N ARG A 33 -11.21 0.08 -3.00
CA ARG A 33 -12.65 -0.21 -3.10
C ARG A 33 -13.10 -1.18 -2.00
N ALA A 34 -14.32 -1.01 -1.52
CA ALA A 34 -14.93 -1.97 -0.60
C ALA A 34 -15.21 -3.30 -1.33
N ARG A 35 -15.09 -4.39 -0.59
CA ARG A 35 -15.48 -5.74 -0.99
C ARG A 35 -16.40 -6.30 0.09
N GLU A 36 -17.69 -6.28 -0.21
CA GLU A 36 -18.73 -6.61 0.76
C GLU A 36 -18.68 -8.08 1.18
N GLU A 37 -18.54 -8.99 0.22
CA GLU A 37 -18.49 -10.44 0.48
C GLU A 37 -17.31 -10.82 1.38
N GLU A 38 -16.12 -10.26 1.13
CA GLU A 38 -14.93 -10.49 1.94
C GLU A 38 -14.81 -9.59 3.17
N ASN A 39 -15.77 -8.67 3.37
CA ASN A 39 -15.79 -7.68 4.44
C ASN A 39 -14.45 -6.94 4.61
N ASP A 40 -13.84 -6.51 3.50
CA ASP A 40 -12.57 -5.80 3.50
C ASP A 40 -12.47 -4.73 2.42
N TYR A 41 -11.27 -4.16 2.26
CA TYR A 41 -10.95 -3.31 1.13
C TYR A 41 -9.92 -3.99 0.21
N ALA A 42 -10.17 -3.89 -1.09
CA ALA A 42 -9.19 -4.18 -2.13
C ALA A 42 -8.47 -2.90 -2.54
N SER A 43 -7.16 -2.97 -2.73
CA SER A 43 -6.33 -1.91 -3.30
C SER A 43 -5.50 -2.41 -4.47
N ASP A 44 -5.54 -1.65 -5.57
CA ASP A 44 -4.86 -1.97 -6.81
C ASP A 44 -4.23 -0.70 -7.41
N ILE A 45 -3.21 -0.88 -8.24
CA ILE A 45 -2.50 0.21 -8.92
C ILE A 45 -3.13 0.43 -10.29
N TYR A 46 -3.37 1.69 -10.62
CA TYR A 46 -3.90 2.16 -11.89
C TYR A 46 -2.89 3.11 -12.54
N LEU A 47 -2.93 3.17 -13.87
CA LEU A 47 -2.17 4.10 -14.67
C LEU A 47 -3.13 5.04 -15.39
N VAL A 48 -2.73 6.31 -15.49
CA VAL A 48 -3.36 7.32 -16.35
C VAL A 48 -2.31 7.89 -17.28
N ARG A 49 -2.65 8.02 -18.56
CA ARG A 49 -1.85 8.77 -19.52
C ARG A 49 -2.15 10.26 -19.36
N LEU A 50 -1.11 11.07 -19.21
CA LEU A 50 -1.26 12.50 -18.92
C LEU A 50 -1.71 13.32 -20.13
N GLU A 51 -1.45 12.82 -21.34
CA GLU A 51 -1.84 13.47 -22.60
C GLU A 51 -3.36 13.51 -22.81
N ASP A 52 -4.06 12.38 -22.60
CA ASP A 52 -5.48 12.21 -22.95
C ASP A 52 -6.37 11.82 -21.76
N GLY A 53 -5.78 11.58 -20.59
CA GLY A 53 -6.48 11.12 -19.40
C GLY A 53 -6.94 9.66 -19.46
N ALA A 54 -6.45 8.86 -20.42
CA ALA A 54 -6.83 7.46 -20.54
C ALA A 54 -6.36 6.66 -19.31
N VAL A 55 -7.31 6.06 -18.57
CA VAL A 55 -7.06 5.29 -17.35
C VAL A 55 -7.14 3.79 -17.64
N ARG A 56 -6.22 3.01 -17.08
CA ARG A 56 -6.33 1.56 -17.02
C ARG A 56 -5.82 1.00 -15.69
N ARG A 57 -6.39 -0.13 -15.29
CA ARG A 57 -5.92 -0.90 -14.13
C ARG A 57 -4.64 -1.65 -14.51
N LEU A 58 -3.62 -1.58 -13.67
CA LEU A 58 -2.34 -2.27 -13.87
C LEU A 58 -2.25 -3.58 -13.08
N THR A 59 -2.73 -3.58 -11.84
CA THR A 59 -2.68 -4.77 -10.97
C THR A 59 -4.07 -5.21 -10.52
N THR A 60 -4.20 -6.47 -10.10
CA THR A 60 -5.50 -7.07 -9.75
C THR A 60 -5.51 -7.88 -8.45
N SER A 61 -4.46 -7.76 -7.61
CA SER A 61 -4.35 -8.60 -6.41
C SER A 61 -5.27 -8.16 -5.28
N GLY A 62 -5.74 -6.91 -5.29
CA GLY A 62 -6.50 -6.31 -4.20
C GLY A 62 -5.70 -6.09 -2.91
N LYS A 63 -4.39 -6.32 -2.90
CA LYS A 63 -3.50 -6.15 -1.74
C LYS A 63 -2.25 -5.35 -2.07
N ASP A 64 -2.32 -4.51 -3.10
CA ASP A 64 -1.21 -3.68 -3.55
C ASP A 64 -1.20 -2.33 -2.81
N GLY A 65 -0.02 -1.89 -2.39
CA GLY A 65 0.18 -0.76 -1.48
C GLY A 65 1.20 0.26 -2.01
N PRO A 66 2.02 0.86 -1.12
CA PRO A 66 3.05 1.83 -1.50
C PRO A 66 3.89 1.35 -2.69
N PHE A 67 4.15 2.27 -3.61
CA PHE A 67 4.83 1.96 -4.86
C PHE A 67 5.71 3.13 -5.33
N VAL A 68 6.64 2.81 -6.21
CA VAL A 68 7.54 3.74 -6.89
C VAL A 68 7.69 3.36 -8.35
N TRP A 69 7.98 4.36 -9.18
CA TRP A 69 8.36 4.13 -10.57
C TRP A 69 9.79 3.59 -10.65
N SER A 70 10.07 2.70 -11.59
CA SER A 70 11.46 2.45 -12.00
C SER A 70 12.03 3.69 -12.69
N ALA A 71 13.34 3.90 -12.54
CA ALA A 71 14.02 5.07 -13.11
C ALA A 71 13.89 5.17 -14.64
N ASP A 72 13.68 4.04 -15.32
CA ASP A 72 13.49 3.96 -16.77
C ASP A 72 12.02 4.17 -17.22
N SER A 73 11.11 4.54 -16.32
CA SER A 73 9.66 4.69 -16.56
C SER A 73 8.92 3.42 -16.99
N LYS A 74 9.56 2.26 -17.05
CA LYS A 74 8.95 1.08 -17.69
C LYS A 74 8.35 0.06 -16.71
N ALA A 75 8.48 0.28 -15.41
CA ALA A 75 7.95 -0.61 -14.39
C ALA A 75 7.53 0.16 -13.14
N ILE A 76 6.72 -0.52 -12.32
CA ILE A 76 6.36 -0.11 -10.97
C ILE A 76 6.92 -1.14 -10.00
N LEU A 77 7.61 -0.66 -8.96
CA LEU A 77 8.01 -1.47 -7.81
C LEU A 77 7.04 -1.15 -6.67
N PHE A 78 6.48 -2.16 -6.02
CA PHE A 78 5.40 -1.96 -5.06
C PHE A 78 5.38 -3.04 -3.99
N ILE A 79 4.78 -2.70 -2.85
CA ILE A 79 4.50 -3.65 -1.79
C ILE A 79 3.19 -4.37 -2.07
N SER A 80 3.19 -5.70 -1.97
CA SER A 80 1.97 -6.49 -2.11
C SER A 80 1.91 -7.63 -1.11
N ARG A 81 0.77 -7.77 -0.43
CA ARG A 81 0.50 -8.89 0.49
C ARG A 81 -0.38 -9.96 -0.16
N ARG A 82 -0.23 -10.15 -1.47
CA ARG A 82 -1.03 -11.10 -2.27
C ARG A 82 -0.89 -12.56 -1.81
N GLU A 83 0.31 -12.95 -1.39
CA GLU A 83 0.64 -14.33 -0.97
C GLU A 83 0.79 -14.49 0.56
N GLU A 84 1.02 -13.40 1.29
CA GLU A 84 1.44 -13.44 2.69
C GLU A 84 0.46 -12.66 3.59
N LYS A 85 -0.75 -13.17 3.73
CA LYS A 85 -1.80 -12.54 4.55
C LYS A 85 -1.49 -12.57 6.05
N ASP A 86 -0.79 -13.61 6.51
CA ASP A 86 -0.62 -13.89 7.94
C ASP A 86 0.69 -13.34 8.54
N LYS A 87 1.66 -12.94 7.71
CA LYS A 87 2.92 -12.36 8.19
C LYS A 87 2.80 -10.84 8.33
N LYS A 88 2.61 -10.37 9.57
CA LYS A 88 2.32 -8.95 9.85
C LYS A 88 3.53 -8.02 9.65
N ASP A 89 4.74 -8.55 9.86
CA ASP A 89 5.96 -7.74 10.02
C ASP A 89 6.88 -7.74 8.80
N VAL A 90 6.48 -8.36 7.69
CA VAL A 90 7.24 -8.33 6.45
C VAL A 90 6.45 -7.68 5.32
N SER A 91 7.18 -7.15 4.35
CA SER A 91 6.61 -6.50 3.17
C SER A 91 7.28 -7.05 1.91
N PRO A 92 6.62 -7.97 1.19
CA PRO A 92 7.10 -8.43 -0.10
C PRO A 92 7.14 -7.30 -1.11
N VAL A 93 8.25 -7.22 -1.84
CA VAL A 93 8.42 -6.24 -2.91
C VAL A 93 8.22 -6.94 -4.25
N TYR A 94 7.33 -6.40 -5.06
CA TYR A 94 7.03 -6.86 -6.40
C TYR A 94 7.41 -5.81 -7.42
N ARG A 95 7.69 -6.27 -8.65
CA ARG A 95 7.89 -5.46 -9.83
C ARG A 95 6.88 -5.87 -10.89
N ILE A 96 6.21 -4.91 -11.51
CA ILE A 96 5.34 -5.14 -12.68
C ILE A 96 5.72 -4.17 -13.79
N ARG A 97 5.74 -4.67 -15.02
CA ARG A 97 5.96 -3.84 -16.20
C ARG A 97 4.73 -3.00 -16.49
N ILE A 98 4.91 -1.78 -16.98
CA ILE A 98 3.75 -0.91 -17.25
C ILE A 98 2.87 -1.45 -18.37
N ASP A 99 3.43 -2.12 -19.37
CA ASP A 99 2.69 -2.76 -20.46
C ASP A 99 1.84 -3.96 -20.00
N GLY A 100 2.01 -4.41 -18.76
CA GLY A 100 1.21 -5.45 -18.11
C GLY A 100 2.02 -6.72 -17.85
N GLY A 101 1.34 -7.86 -17.87
CA GLY A 101 1.92 -9.16 -17.52
C GLY A 101 1.83 -9.48 -16.03
N GLU A 102 2.57 -10.51 -15.61
CA GLU A 102 2.58 -10.95 -14.21
C GLU A 102 3.56 -10.12 -13.39
N ALA A 103 3.17 -9.83 -12.14
CA ALA A 103 4.07 -9.16 -11.20
C ALA A 103 5.06 -10.18 -10.63
N GLU A 104 6.34 -9.83 -10.68
CA GLU A 104 7.45 -10.65 -10.19
C GLU A 104 7.83 -10.21 -8.77
N ARG A 105 7.97 -11.17 -7.85
CA ARG A 105 8.53 -10.90 -6.53
C ARG A 105 10.04 -10.71 -6.65
N ILE A 106 10.54 -9.54 -6.28
CA ILE A 106 11.97 -9.19 -6.40
C ILE A 106 12.69 -9.20 -5.04
N GLY A 107 11.95 -9.27 -3.94
CA GLY A 107 12.55 -9.31 -2.61
C GLY A 107 11.53 -9.20 -1.48
N THR A 108 12.02 -8.98 -0.27
CA THR A 108 11.19 -8.81 0.92
C THR A 108 11.89 -7.89 1.89
N ILE A 109 11.16 -6.88 2.38
CA ILE A 109 11.62 -5.98 3.43
C ILE A 109 11.21 -6.59 4.77
N PRO A 110 12.12 -6.75 5.75
CA PRO A 110 11.84 -7.39 7.04
C PRO A 110 11.11 -6.46 8.03
N HIS A 111 10.28 -5.55 7.50
CA HIS A 111 9.44 -4.63 8.25
C HIS A 111 8.12 -4.40 7.53
N LYS A 112 7.11 -3.93 8.27
CA LYS A 112 5.89 -3.37 7.70
C LYS A 112 6.18 -1.98 7.11
N VAL A 113 6.18 -1.90 5.78
CA VAL A 113 6.47 -0.67 5.04
C VAL A 113 5.26 0.26 5.07
N GLU A 114 5.47 1.51 5.46
CA GLU A 114 4.46 2.58 5.44
C GLU A 114 4.58 3.45 4.19
N SER A 115 5.81 3.73 3.76
CA SER A 115 6.11 4.47 2.53
C SER A 115 7.32 3.87 1.82
N LEU A 116 7.36 4.04 0.51
CA LEU A 116 8.43 3.55 -0.37
C LEU A 116 8.84 4.70 -1.29
N ASP A 117 10.15 4.87 -1.48
CA ASP A 117 10.75 5.81 -2.43
C ASP A 117 11.94 5.18 -3.16
N LEU A 118 12.32 5.73 -4.31
CA LEU A 118 13.45 5.27 -5.11
C LEU A 118 14.53 6.34 -5.16
N LEU A 119 15.74 6.00 -4.75
CA LEU A 119 16.90 6.87 -4.86
C LEU A 119 17.48 6.84 -6.27
N GLU A 120 18.20 7.90 -6.67
CA GLU A 120 18.80 8.04 -8.01
C GLU A 120 19.75 6.89 -8.38
N ASP A 121 20.40 6.28 -7.39
CA ASP A 121 21.30 5.13 -7.56
C ASP A 121 20.58 3.77 -7.61
N GLY A 122 19.25 3.76 -7.64
CA GLY A 122 18.42 2.58 -7.73
C GLY A 122 18.12 1.87 -6.40
N ARG A 123 18.59 2.40 -5.26
CA ARG A 123 18.23 1.87 -3.95
C ARG A 123 16.81 2.28 -3.56
N LEU A 124 16.10 1.36 -2.89
CA LEU A 124 14.79 1.65 -2.29
C LEU A 124 14.98 2.27 -0.90
N LEU A 125 14.34 3.40 -0.67
CA LEU A 125 14.12 3.98 0.65
C LEU A 125 12.74 3.57 1.14
N TYR A 126 12.61 3.20 2.42
CA TYR A 126 11.30 2.93 3.01
C TYR A 126 11.22 3.47 4.44
N SER A 127 9.99 3.78 4.86
CA SER A 127 9.70 4.02 6.27
C SER A 127 8.98 2.81 6.87
N ALA A 128 9.29 2.51 8.12
CA ALA A 128 8.60 1.51 8.91
C ALA A 128 8.54 1.95 10.36
N ARG A 129 7.47 1.55 11.04
CA ARG A 129 7.37 1.68 12.50
C ARG A 129 7.95 0.43 13.13
N VAL A 130 8.96 0.61 13.97
CA VAL A 130 9.61 -0.47 14.71
C VAL A 130 9.60 -0.12 16.21
N PRO A 131 9.30 -1.08 17.09
CA PRO A 131 9.41 -0.85 18.53
C PRO A 131 10.88 -0.58 18.90
N LEU A 132 11.13 0.45 19.70
CA LEU A 132 12.48 0.88 20.09
C LEU A 132 13.06 0.04 21.25
N TYR A 133 12.18 -0.52 22.06
CA TYR A 133 12.49 -1.41 23.17
C TYR A 133 11.68 -2.70 22.99
N LYS A 134 12.15 -3.79 23.60
CA LYS A 134 11.28 -4.92 23.86
C LYS A 134 10.31 -4.46 24.93
N THR A 135 9.08 -4.15 24.56
CA THR A 135 7.99 -3.99 25.52
C THR A 135 7.96 -5.24 26.39
N GLN A 136 7.75 -5.10 27.70
CA GLN A 136 7.33 -6.27 28.47
C GLN A 136 6.01 -6.70 27.84
N GLU A 137 5.99 -7.90 27.25
CA GLU A 137 4.73 -8.47 26.78
C GLU A 137 3.81 -8.55 27.98
N GLY A 138 2.74 -7.77 27.93
CA GLY A 138 1.58 -8.02 28.75
C GLY A 138 1.05 -9.43 28.47
N ASP A 139 0.35 -10.00 29.44
CA ASP A 139 -0.36 -11.26 29.21
C ASP A 139 -1.71 -10.98 28.52
N GLU A 140 -2.48 -12.02 28.20
CA GLU A 140 -3.85 -11.86 27.67
C GLU A 140 -4.74 -10.96 28.55
N ASP A 141 -4.40 -10.83 29.85
CA ASP A 141 -5.18 -10.11 30.85
C ASP A 141 -4.78 -8.63 31.07
N TYR A 142 -3.59 -8.19 30.66
CA TYR A 142 -3.14 -6.83 30.93
C TYR A 142 -2.08 -6.33 29.94
N GLU A 143 -2.02 -5.02 29.71
CA GLU A 143 -0.91 -4.36 29.03
C GLU A 143 -0.09 -3.50 29.99
N VAL A 144 1.23 -3.54 29.85
CA VAL A 144 2.14 -2.66 30.60
C VAL A 144 2.33 -1.38 29.80
N LEU A 145 1.96 -0.24 30.40
CA LEU A 145 2.09 1.09 29.81
C LEU A 145 3.09 1.89 30.66
N ASP A 146 4.31 2.05 30.15
CA ASP A 146 5.41 2.76 30.83
C ASP A 146 5.83 4.07 30.14
N GLU A 147 5.24 4.39 28.97
CA GLU A 147 5.47 5.63 28.23
C GLU A 147 4.18 6.47 28.02
N ILE A 148 4.35 7.79 27.83
CA ILE A 148 3.27 8.74 27.49
C ILE A 148 3.48 9.37 26.11
N PRO A 149 2.40 9.63 25.34
CA PRO A 149 1.01 9.30 25.64
C PRO A 149 0.81 7.79 25.54
N PHE A 150 0.03 7.19 26.44
CA PHE A 150 -0.20 5.74 26.49
C PHE A 150 -1.25 5.24 25.49
N TRP A 151 -1.95 6.15 24.80
CA TRP A 151 -2.94 5.81 23.79
C TRP A 151 -3.08 6.94 22.75
N ALA A 152 -3.35 6.58 21.50
CA ALA A 152 -3.63 7.54 20.43
C ALA A 152 -4.76 7.07 19.50
N ASN A 153 -5.63 8.02 19.12
CA ASN A 153 -6.73 7.80 18.18
C ASN A 153 -6.23 7.17 16.87
N GLY A 154 -6.82 6.02 16.50
CA GLY A 154 -6.47 5.30 15.27
C GLY A 154 -5.14 4.54 15.30
N VAL A 155 -4.40 4.62 16.41
CA VAL A 155 -3.15 3.87 16.65
C VAL A 155 -3.37 2.78 17.70
N GLY A 156 -4.17 3.05 18.73
CA GLY A 156 -4.36 2.17 19.88
C GLY A 156 -3.43 2.52 21.04
N PHE A 157 -3.07 1.53 21.86
CA PHE A 157 -1.97 1.66 22.80
C PHE A 157 -0.66 1.91 22.03
N THR A 158 0.19 2.74 22.60
CA THR A 158 1.36 3.33 21.94
C THR A 158 2.68 2.74 22.41
N ASN A 159 2.62 1.85 23.40
CA ASN A 159 3.74 1.13 24.00
C ASN A 159 4.05 -0.16 23.23
#